data_AF-A0A376VDG3-F1
#
_entry.id   AF-A0A376VDG3-F1
#
_cell.length_a   1.000
_cell.length_b   1.000
_cell.length_c   1.000
_cell.angle_alpha   90.00
_cell.angle_beta   90.00
_cell.angle_gamma   90.00
#
_symmetry.space_group_name_H-M   'P 1'
#
loop_
_entity.id
_entity.type
_entity.pdbx_description
1 polymer ?
#
loop_
_entity_poly.entity_id
_entity_poly.type
_entity_poly.pdbx_seq_one_letter_code
_entity_poly.pdbx_strand_id
1 'polypeptide(L)' 'MNRFIIADASKCIGCRTCEVACVVSHQENQDCASLTPELFTANPCH' A
#
# COMPACT_ATOMS: atom_id res chain seq x y z
N MET A 1 7.68 8.28 10.02
CA MET A 1 7.71 9.07 8.77
C MET A 1 6.28 9.22 8.25
N ASN A 2 6.01 10.22 7.40
CA ASN A 2 4.68 10.61 6.89
C ASN A 2 3.80 9.41 6.47
N ARG A 3 2.58 9.33 7.01
CA ARG A 3 1.61 8.22 6.84
C ARG A 3 0.58 8.46 5.72
N PHE A 4 0.84 9.41 4.83
CA PHE A 4 -0.12 9.85 3.83
C PHE A 4 0.35 9.52 2.42
N ILE A 5 -0.57 8.99 1.62
CA ILE A 5 -0.40 8.71 0.20
C ILE A 5 -1.31 9.66 -0.55
N ILE A 6 -0.74 10.45 -1.47
CA ILE A 6 -1.50 11.36 -2.34
C ILE A 6 -1.43 10.78 -3.75
N ALA A 7 -2.59 10.42 -4.30
CA ALA A 7 -2.71 9.91 -5.67
C ALA A 7 -3.41 10.95 -6.56
N ASP A 8 -2.81 11.26 -7.71
CA ASP A 8 -3.41 12.08 -8.75
C ASP A 8 -4.14 11.18 -9.75
N ALA A 9 -5.48 11.22 -9.74
CA ALA A 9 -6.31 10.37 -10.59
C ALA A 9 -6.06 10.60 -12.09
N SER A 10 -5.65 11.80 -12.50
CA SER A 10 -5.34 12.11 -13.91
C SER A 10 -4.07 11.43 -14.42
N LYS A 11 -3.18 11.04 -13.49
CA LYS A 11 -1.91 10.34 -13.78
C LYS A 11 -1.97 8.86 -13.37
N CYS A 12 -3.07 8.41 -12.79
CA CYS A 12 -3.24 7.04 -12.34
C CYS A 12 -3.44 6.11 -13.53
N ILE A 13 -2.53 5.16 -13.71
CA ILE A 13 -2.63 4.10 -14.73
C ILE A 13 -3.15 2.77 -14.16
N GLY A 14 -3.61 2.76 -12.91
CA GLY A 14 -4.05 1.55 -12.23
C GLY A 14 -2.91 0.62 -11.78
N CYS A 15 -1.72 1.16 -11.52
CA CYS A 15 -0.55 0.36 -11.10
C CYS A 15 -0.62 -0.14 -9.64
N ARG A 16 -1.61 0.29 -8.86
CA ARG A 16 -1.86 -0.12 -7.45
C ARG A 16 -0.70 0.12 -6.48
N THR A 17 0.29 0.92 -6.86
CA THR A 17 1.43 1.26 -5.99
C THR A 17 0.98 1.97 -4.70
N CYS A 18 -0.11 2.74 -4.76
CA CYS A 18 -0.73 3.34 -3.58
C CYS A 18 -1.25 2.29 -2.58
N GLU A 19 -1.81 1.17 -3.05
CA GLU A 19 -2.26 0.06 -2.19
C GLU A 19 -1.05 -0.63 -1.53
N VAL A 20 0.00 -0.92 -2.31
CA VAL A 20 1.26 -1.51 -1.83
C VAL A 20 1.88 -0.64 -0.74
N ALA A 21 2.02 0.67 -0.98
CA ALA A 21 2.60 1.60 -0.03
C ALA A 21 1.78 1.69 1.27
N CYS A 22 0.45 1.58 1.18
CA CYS A 22 -0.43 1.54 2.35
C CYS A 22 -0.14 0.30 3.21
N VAL A 23 -0.16 -0.90 2.61
CA VAL A 23 0.10 -2.16 3.33
C VAL A 23 1.51 -2.15 3.94
N VAL A 24 2.52 -1.75 3.17
CA VAL A 24 3.92 -1.70 3.66
C VAL A 24 4.07 -0.75 4.85
N SER A 25 3.35 0.37 4.86
CA SER A 25 3.40 1.33 5.97
C SER A 25 2.74 0.79 7.26
N HIS A 26 1.85 -0.18 7.14
CA HIS A 26 1.10 -0.78 8.24
C HIS A 26 1.56 -2.20 8.60
N GLN A 27 2.53 -2.77 7.88
CA GLN A 27 3.19 -4.00 8.28
C GLN A 27 4.33 -3.71 9.25
N GLU A 28 4.61 -4.68 10.13
CA GLU A 28 5.61 -4.53 11.18
C GLU A 28 7.04 -4.31 10.63
N ASN A 29 7.42 -5.08 9.60
CA ASN A 29 8.79 -5.08 9.06
C ASN A 29 9.02 -4.08 7.91
N GLN A 30 7.98 -3.39 7.42
CA GLN A 30 8.05 -2.44 6.29
C GLN A 30 8.80 -2.94 5.03
N ASP A 31 8.87 -4.25 4.82
CA ASP A 31 9.48 -4.92 3.68
C ASP A 31 8.48 -5.21 2.54
N CYS A 32 8.69 -4.61 1.36
CA CYS A 32 7.85 -4.84 0.19
C CYS A 32 8.07 -6.21 -0.49
N ALA A 33 9.20 -6.89 -0.23
CA ALA A 33 9.48 -8.21 -0.81
C ALA A 33 8.68 -9.34 -0.14
N SER A 34 8.30 -9.14 1.13
CA SER A 34 7.54 -10.10 1.93
C SER A 34 6.01 -10.02 1.71
N LEU A 35 5.55 -9.24 0.73
CA LEU A 35 4.12 -9.04 0.51
C LEU A 35 3.45 -10.25 -0.15
N THR A 36 2.31 -10.66 0.40
CA THR A 36 1.43 -11.67 -0.21
C THR A 36 0.02 -11.10 -0.41
N PRO A 37 -0.81 -11.68 -1.30
CA PRO A 37 -2.17 -11.21 -1.54
C PRO A 37 -3.04 -11.13 -0.28
N GLU A 38 -2.83 -12.03 0.68
CA GLU A 38 -3.60 -12.10 1.93
C GLU A 38 -3.40 -10.86 2.81
N LEU A 39 -2.25 -10.19 2.71
CA LEU A 39 -1.97 -8.95 3.46
C LEU A 39 -2.84 -7.78 3.00
N PHE A 40 -3.29 -7.79 1.74
CA PHE A 40 -4.20 -6.76 1.22
C PHE A 40 -5.63 -6.94 1.73
N THR A 41 -6.03 -8.18 2.03
CA THR A 41 -7.34 -8.51 2.61
C THR A 41 -7.37 -8.32 4.13
N ALA A 42 -6.23 -8.53 4.79
CA ALA A 42 -6.08 -8.33 6.23
C ALA A 42 -5.79 -6.87 6.64
N ASN A 43 -5.53 -5.98 5.66
CA ASN A 43 -5.25 -4.57 5.93
C ASN A 43 -6.53 -3.83 6.39
N PRO A 44 -6.53 -3.16 7.56
CA PRO A 44 -7.67 -2.42 8.08
C PRO A 44 -8.05 -1.15 7.29
N CYS A 45 -7.31 -0.78 6.24
CA CYS A 45 -7.57 0.41 5.43
C CYS A 45 -8.43 0.17 4.17
N HIS A 46 -9.15 -0.96 4.07
CA HIS A 46 -10.04 -1.28 2.95
C HIS A 46 -11.51 -1.01 3.27
#